data_AF-R1CSM3-F1
#
_entry.id   AF-R1CSM3-F1
#
_cell.length_a   1.000
_cell.length_b   1.000
_cell.length_c   1.000
_cell.angle_alpha   90.00
_cell.angle_beta   90.00
_cell.angle_gamma   90.00
#
_symmetry.space_group_name_H-M   'P 1'
#
loop_
_entity.id
_entity.type
_entity.pdbx_description
1 polymer ?
#
loop_
_entity_poly.entity_id
_entity_poly.type
_entity_poly.pdbx_seq_one_letter_code
_entity_poly.pdbx_strand_id
1 'polypeptide(L)'
;MSVDGVNNNQIWYTFDETTKKTENKEKISASNGMGKDAFLNLLVSQLKNQDPLNPMEDKEFIAQMAQFTTLEQIQELNTSLQKSQLQIKEAIEELNSNYKANQKDIINELSSMNKAIQAYEQKINETSINQQSITEEIKEIKEIIKGYVKESQSKTE
;
A
#
# COMPACT_ATOMS: atom_id res chain seq x y z
N MET A 1 -18.76 29.05 -4.09
CA MET A 1 -17.40 28.84 -4.64
C MET A 1 -17.33 27.37 -5.04
N SER A 2 -17.34 27.06 -6.35
CA SER A 2 -17.13 25.70 -6.84
C SER A 2 -15.65 25.36 -6.70
N VAL A 3 -15.34 24.27 -6.01
CA VAL A 3 -14.02 23.64 -6.08
C VAL A 3 -14.04 22.71 -7.29
N ASP A 4 -13.59 23.24 -8.41
CA ASP A 4 -13.30 22.49 -9.61
C ASP A 4 -12.13 21.53 -9.37
N GLY A 5 -12.38 20.25 -9.64
CA GLY A 5 -11.41 19.32 -10.23
C GLY A 5 -10.08 19.11 -9.51
N VAL A 6 -10.08 18.43 -8.36
CA VAL A 6 -8.90 17.65 -7.98
C VAL A 6 -8.89 16.39 -8.85
N ASN A 7 -8.13 16.43 -9.94
CA ASN A 7 -7.78 15.24 -10.71
C ASN A 7 -6.88 14.34 -9.84
N ASN A 8 -7.49 13.32 -9.24
CA ASN A 8 -6.87 12.44 -8.26
C ASN A 8 -6.03 11.30 -8.91
N ASN A 9 -5.46 11.54 -10.09
CA ASN A 9 -4.83 10.49 -10.91
C ASN A 9 -3.34 10.74 -11.22
N GLN A 10 -2.64 11.52 -10.39
CA GLN A 10 -1.18 11.58 -10.43
C GLN A 10 -0.58 10.98 -9.15
N ILE A 11 -0.56 9.64 -9.09
CA ILE A 11 0.42 8.92 -8.27
C ILE A 11 1.29 8.15 -9.26
N TRP A 12 2.43 8.77 -9.61
CA TRP A 12 3.45 8.22 -10.46
C TRP A 12 4.28 7.22 -9.64
N TYR A 13 4.26 5.94 -10.03
CA TYR A 13 5.43 5.08 -10.26
C TYR A 13 4.93 3.72 -10.77
N THR A 14 4.93 3.55 -12.09
CA THR A 14 4.77 2.24 -12.73
C THR A 14 6.16 1.78 -13.18
N PHE A 15 6.70 0.74 -12.55
CA PHE A 15 7.79 -0.02 -13.17
C PHE A 15 7.16 -0.96 -14.20
N ASP A 16 7.54 -0.77 -15.45
CA ASP A 16 7.10 -1.50 -16.64
C ASP A 16 7.22 -3.02 -16.45
N GLU A 17 6.12 -3.74 -16.70
CA GLU A 17 6.04 -5.19 -16.71
C GLU A 17 6.65 -5.75 -18.01
N THR A 18 7.97 -5.77 -18.10
CA THR A 18 8.62 -6.65 -19.08
C THR A 18 9.65 -7.55 -18.39
N THR A 19 9.19 -8.73 -18.00
CA THR A 19 9.93 -10.00 -18.17
C THR A 19 9.03 -11.16 -17.76
N LYS A 20 8.25 -11.65 -18.73
CA LYS A 20 7.57 -12.94 -18.64
C LYS A 20 8.59 -14.05 -18.42
N LYS A 21 8.43 -14.67 -17.26
CA LYS A 21 8.91 -15.99 -16.84
C LYS A 21 8.69 -17.05 -17.92
N THR A 22 9.73 -17.76 -18.32
CA THR A 22 9.63 -19.15 -18.82
C THR A 22 10.66 -19.98 -18.07
N GLU A 23 10.20 -20.68 -17.03
CA GLU A 23 10.92 -21.72 -16.33
C GLU A 23 10.91 -22.99 -17.20
N ASN A 24 12.09 -23.54 -17.51
CA ASN A 24 12.24 -24.98 -17.66
C ASN A 24 13.18 -25.46 -16.56
N LYS A 25 12.61 -26.20 -15.61
CA LYS A 25 13.31 -26.87 -14.53
C LYS A 25 14.01 -28.10 -15.11
N GLU A 26 15.34 -28.11 -15.09
CA GLU A 26 16.07 -29.35 -14.86
C GLU A 26 16.78 -29.28 -13.51
N LYS A 27 16.41 -30.24 -12.68
CA LYS A 27 16.82 -30.40 -11.30
C LYS A 27 18.11 -31.21 -11.31
N ILE A 28 19.26 -30.56 -11.20
CA ILE A 28 20.50 -31.24 -10.79
C ILE A 28 20.82 -30.77 -9.38
N SER A 29 20.32 -31.54 -8.41
CA SER A 29 20.77 -31.46 -7.03
C SER A 29 22.15 -32.09 -6.92
N ALA A 30 23.19 -31.26 -6.86
CA ALA A 30 24.55 -31.72 -6.60
C ALA A 30 25.21 -30.87 -5.51
N SER A 31 24.91 -31.19 -4.24
CA SER A 31 25.93 -31.19 -3.17
C SER A 31 26.86 -29.95 -3.05
N ASN A 32 26.33 -28.73 -3.06
CA ASN A 32 27.11 -27.48 -3.09
C ASN A 32 28.06 -27.23 -1.90
N GLY A 33 27.82 -27.83 -0.73
CA GLY A 33 28.69 -27.65 0.45
C GLY A 33 29.92 -28.57 0.49
N MET A 34 29.90 -29.68 -0.25
CA MET A 34 30.91 -30.74 -0.12
C MET A 34 32.20 -30.42 -0.89
N GLY A 35 32.13 -29.62 -1.96
CA GLY A 35 33.29 -29.28 -2.80
C GLY A 35 34.35 -28.41 -2.08
N LYS A 36 33.91 -27.40 -1.32
CA LYS A 36 34.78 -26.51 -0.54
C LYS A 36 35.50 -27.25 0.60
N ASP A 37 34.76 -28.07 1.36
CA ASP A 37 35.32 -28.81 2.50
C ASP A 37 36.20 -29.97 2.04
N ALA A 38 35.86 -30.64 0.93
CA ALA A 38 36.73 -31.61 0.28
C ALA A 38 38.01 -30.94 -0.27
N PHE A 39 37.90 -29.74 -0.83
CA PHE A 39 39.03 -28.95 -1.34
C PHE A 39 39.98 -28.51 -0.22
N LEU A 40 39.47 -27.95 0.87
CA LEU A 40 40.29 -27.56 2.03
C LEU A 40 41.00 -28.78 2.65
N ASN A 41 40.33 -29.94 2.71
CA ASN A 41 40.94 -31.17 3.17
C ASN A 41 42.02 -31.69 2.21
N LEU A 42 41.81 -31.56 0.89
CA LEU A 42 42.82 -31.91 -0.11
C LEU A 42 44.04 -30.98 -0.02
N LEU A 43 43.82 -29.67 0.15
CA LEU A 43 44.85 -28.65 0.33
C LEU A 43 45.71 -28.93 1.57
N VAL A 44 45.06 -29.22 2.70
CA VAL A 44 45.75 -29.56 3.96
C VAL A 44 46.48 -30.89 3.84
N SER A 45 45.92 -31.86 3.12
CA SER A 45 46.56 -33.17 2.88
C SER A 45 47.78 -33.04 1.97
N GLN A 46 47.73 -32.22 0.93
CA GLN A 46 48.87 -31.95 0.04
C GLN A 46 49.97 -31.20 0.79
N LEU A 47 49.64 -30.16 1.57
CA LEU A 47 50.59 -29.46 2.45
C LEU A 47 51.31 -30.37 3.45
N LYS A 48 50.63 -31.43 3.92
CA LYS A 48 51.20 -32.42 4.83
C LYS A 48 52.13 -33.44 4.17
N ASN A 49 52.03 -33.64 2.84
CA ASN A 49 52.70 -34.73 2.12
C ASN A 49 53.69 -34.27 1.04
N GLN A 50 53.98 -32.97 0.91
CA GLN A 50 54.96 -32.50 -0.09
C GLN A 50 56.42 -32.74 0.39
N ASP A 51 57.18 -33.49 -0.43
CA ASP A 51 58.64 -33.49 -0.42
C ASP A 51 59.13 -32.11 -0.94
N PRO A 52 60.02 -31.39 -0.22
CA PRO A 52 60.42 -30.01 -0.52
C PRO A 52 61.05 -29.75 -1.90
N LEU A 53 61.30 -30.79 -2.71
CA LEU A 53 62.03 -30.68 -3.97
C LEU A 53 61.18 -30.42 -5.24
N ASN A 54 59.84 -30.50 -5.22
CA ASN A 54 59.01 -30.14 -6.41
C ASN A 54 57.59 -29.63 -6.07
N PRO A 55 57.41 -28.32 -5.78
CA PRO A 55 56.14 -27.74 -5.34
C PRO A 55 55.28 -27.09 -6.45
N MET A 56 55.53 -27.35 -7.74
CA MET A 56 54.99 -26.51 -8.84
C MET A 56 53.69 -26.99 -9.51
N GLU A 57 53.38 -28.29 -9.59
CA GLU A 57 52.17 -28.78 -10.30
C GLU A 57 50.87 -28.65 -9.49
N ASP A 58 50.88 -28.88 -8.17
CA ASP A 58 49.66 -28.85 -7.36
C ASP A 58 49.06 -27.43 -7.22
N LYS A 59 49.91 -26.40 -7.28
CA LYS A 59 49.50 -25.01 -7.01
C LYS A 59 48.61 -24.42 -8.09
N GLU A 60 48.78 -24.81 -9.34
CA GLU A 60 48.02 -24.27 -10.46
C GLU A 60 46.57 -24.82 -10.46
N PHE A 61 46.41 -26.10 -10.16
CA PHE A 61 45.09 -26.71 -9.95
C PHE A 61 44.36 -26.13 -8.72
N ILE A 62 45.10 -25.93 -7.62
CA ILE A 62 44.58 -25.25 -6.41
C ILE A 62 44.10 -23.83 -6.74
N ALA A 63 44.89 -23.07 -7.51
CA ALA A 63 44.54 -21.70 -7.88
C ALA A 63 43.26 -21.65 -8.73
N GLN A 64 43.12 -22.57 -9.69
CA GLN A 64 41.93 -22.66 -10.54
C GLN A 64 40.67 -23.05 -9.74
N MET A 65 40.79 -23.98 -8.78
CA MET A 65 39.68 -24.36 -7.89
C MET A 65 39.29 -23.26 -6.90
N ALA A 66 40.26 -22.54 -6.33
CA ALA A 66 39.99 -21.39 -5.48
C ALA A 66 39.25 -20.29 -6.26
N GLN A 67 39.62 -20.08 -7.53
CA GLN A 67 38.94 -19.13 -8.40
C GLN A 67 37.51 -19.58 -8.71
N PHE A 68 37.29 -20.87 -8.99
CA PHE A 68 35.94 -21.41 -9.21
C PHE A 68 35.06 -21.31 -7.95
N THR A 69 35.59 -21.67 -6.77
CA THR A 69 34.89 -21.57 -5.48
C THR A 69 34.49 -20.13 -5.16
N THR A 70 35.35 -19.17 -5.51
CA THR A 70 35.05 -17.74 -5.32
C THR A 70 33.93 -17.28 -6.24
N LEU A 71 33.95 -17.70 -7.51
CA LEU A 71 32.87 -17.40 -8.46
C LEU A 71 31.53 -18.01 -8.03
N GLU A 72 31.55 -19.23 -7.51
CA GLU A 72 30.35 -19.90 -6.98
C GLU A 72 29.78 -19.15 -5.77
N GLN A 73 30.62 -18.76 -4.79
CA GLN A 73 30.17 -17.92 -3.68
C GLN A 73 29.58 -16.59 -4.15
N ILE A 74 30.15 -15.96 -5.17
CA ILE A 74 29.58 -14.74 -5.76
C ILE A 74 28.20 -15.03 -6.38
N GLN A 75 28.01 -16.17 -7.05
CA GLN A 75 26.71 -16.56 -7.58
C GLN A 75 25.68 -16.84 -6.48
N GLU A 76 26.07 -17.51 -5.39
CA GLU A 76 25.22 -17.72 -4.23
C GLU A 76 24.84 -16.40 -3.55
N LEU A 77 25.80 -15.49 -3.38
CA LEU A 77 25.55 -14.15 -2.86
C LEU A 77 24.58 -13.37 -3.76
N ASN A 78 24.78 -13.39 -5.08
CA ASN A 78 23.87 -12.75 -6.03
C ASN A 78 22.45 -13.32 -5.94
N THR A 79 22.32 -14.64 -5.79
CA THR A 79 21.02 -15.31 -5.61
C THR A 79 20.35 -14.89 -4.29
N SER A 80 21.11 -14.83 -3.22
CA SER A 80 20.63 -14.36 -1.91
C SER A 80 20.17 -12.90 -1.97
N LEU A 81 20.93 -12.03 -2.65
CA LEU A 81 20.58 -10.63 -2.87
C LEU A 81 19.30 -10.48 -3.70
N GLN A 82 19.14 -11.25 -4.78
CA GLN A 82 17.90 -11.26 -5.57
C GLN A 82 16.69 -11.71 -4.74
N LYS A 83 16.86 -12.73 -3.90
CA LYS A 83 15.80 -13.18 -2.98
C LYS A 83 15.43 -12.10 -1.97
N SER A 84 16.42 -11.43 -1.39
CA SER A 84 16.19 -10.30 -0.47
C SER A 84 15.46 -9.15 -1.18
N GLN A 85 15.85 -8.82 -2.41
CA GLN A 85 15.16 -7.81 -3.22
C GLN A 85 13.70 -8.17 -3.48
N LEU A 86 13.40 -9.45 -3.77
CA LEU A 86 12.04 -9.92 -3.95
C LEU A 86 11.22 -9.79 -2.65
N GLN A 87 11.78 -10.19 -1.50
CA GLN A 87 11.12 -10.06 -0.20
C GLN A 87 10.83 -8.60 0.15
N ILE A 88 11.77 -7.69 -0.14
CA ILE A 88 11.57 -6.25 0.05
C ILE A 88 10.45 -5.74 -0.86
N LYS A 89 10.40 -6.20 -2.12
CA LYS A 89 9.34 -5.85 -3.06
C LYS A 89 7.97 -6.29 -2.55
N GLU A 90 7.84 -7.54 -2.11
CA GLU A 90 6.60 -8.10 -1.54
C GLU A 90 6.14 -7.30 -0.30
N ALA A 91 7.07 -6.96 0.60
CA ALA A 91 6.74 -6.16 1.78
C ALA A 91 6.23 -4.75 1.42
N ILE A 92 6.84 -4.09 0.42
CA ILE A 92 6.37 -2.78 -0.07
C ILE A 92 4.98 -2.89 -0.72
N GLU A 93 4.73 -3.93 -1.51
CA GLU A 93 3.43 -4.18 -2.11
C GLU A 93 2.34 -4.40 -1.05
N GLU A 94 2.64 -5.16 0.01
CA GLU A 94 1.74 -5.36 1.13
C GLU A 94 1.44 -4.05 1.88
N LEU A 95 2.47 -3.25 2.18
CA LEU A 95 2.29 -1.94 2.80
C LEU A 95 1.40 -1.02 1.96
N ASN A 96 1.61 -0.98 0.64
CA ASN A 96 0.79 -0.20 -0.27
C ASN A 96 -0.66 -0.70 -0.32
N SER A 97 -0.87 -2.01 -0.31
CA SER A 97 -2.20 -2.62 -0.25
C SER A 97 -2.94 -2.22 1.04
N ASN A 98 -2.28 -2.37 2.19
CA ASN A 98 -2.83 -2.01 3.50
C ASN A 98 -3.18 -0.51 3.57
N TYR A 99 -2.30 0.35 3.05
CA TYR A 99 -2.57 1.78 2.97
C TYR A 99 -3.81 2.10 2.12
N LYS A 100 -3.95 1.47 0.94
CA LYS A 100 -5.11 1.64 0.06
C LYS A 100 -6.41 1.12 0.68
N ALA A 101 -6.36 -0.01 1.39
CA ALA A 101 -7.50 -0.56 2.10
C ALA A 101 -7.98 0.39 3.20
N ASN A 102 -7.07 0.84 4.06
CA ASN A 102 -7.38 1.79 5.12
C ASN A 102 -7.94 3.11 4.59
N GLN A 103 -7.37 3.65 3.49
CA GLN A 103 -7.91 4.83 2.83
C GLN A 103 -9.34 4.62 2.34
N LYS A 104 -9.64 3.45 1.73
CA LYS A 104 -10.98 3.13 1.24
C LYS A 104 -11.99 3.11 2.39
N ASP A 105 -11.63 2.52 3.52
CA ASP A 105 -12.51 2.44 4.69
C ASP A 105 -12.80 3.83 5.27
N ILE A 106 -11.76 4.67 5.40
CA ILE A 106 -11.92 6.08 5.80
C ILE A 106 -12.87 6.81 4.84
N ILE A 107 -12.70 6.65 3.52
CA ILE A 107 -13.56 7.30 2.52
C ILE A 107 -15.01 6.83 2.64
N ASN A 108 -15.24 5.54 2.87
CA ASN A 108 -16.58 4.99 3.06
C ASN A 108 -17.26 5.58 4.30
N GLU A 109 -16.51 5.69 5.41
CA GLU A 109 -17.00 6.30 6.63
C GLU A 109 -17.31 7.79 6.43
N LEU A 110 -16.40 8.57 5.84
CA LEU A 110 -16.62 9.97 5.46
C LEU A 110 -17.85 10.14 4.56
N SER A 111 -18.05 9.24 3.60
CA SER A 111 -19.24 9.26 2.72
C SER A 111 -20.52 9.02 3.50
N SER A 112 -20.52 8.05 4.43
CA SER A 112 -21.68 7.77 5.28
C SER A 112 -22.02 8.94 6.20
N MET A 113 -21.01 9.60 6.77
CA MET A 113 -21.20 10.81 7.58
C MET A 113 -21.78 11.95 6.76
N ASN A 114 -21.26 12.18 5.55
CA ASN A 114 -21.81 13.21 4.65
C ASN A 114 -23.29 12.97 4.33
N LYS A 115 -23.68 11.71 4.08
CA LYS A 115 -25.10 11.37 3.87
C LYS A 115 -25.96 11.63 5.11
N ALA A 116 -25.45 11.30 6.30
CA ALA A 116 -26.15 11.57 7.54
C ALA A 116 -26.32 13.08 7.80
N ILE A 117 -25.27 13.87 7.58
CA ILE A 117 -25.30 15.34 7.71
C ILE A 117 -26.37 15.91 6.77
N GLN A 118 -26.39 15.51 5.50
CA GLN A 118 -27.39 15.97 4.53
C GLN A 118 -28.82 15.64 4.98
N ALA A 119 -29.05 14.45 5.55
CA ALA A 119 -30.36 14.08 6.09
C ALA A 119 -30.77 14.94 7.30
N TYR A 120 -29.83 15.34 8.16
CA TYR A 120 -30.10 16.26 9.25
C TYR A 120 -30.39 17.69 8.76
N GLU A 121 -29.62 18.19 7.79
CA GLU A 121 -29.84 19.50 7.17
C GLU A 121 -31.24 19.60 6.56
N GLN A 122 -31.70 18.56 5.87
CA GLN A 122 -33.05 18.50 5.31
C GLN A 122 -34.13 18.60 6.39
N LYS A 123 -34.02 17.79 7.46
CA LYS A 123 -34.99 17.82 8.58
C LYS A 123 -35.03 19.17 9.29
N ILE A 124 -33.88 19.81 9.46
CA ILE A 124 -33.79 21.16 10.07
C ILE A 124 -34.49 22.19 9.18
N ASN A 125 -34.26 22.14 7.87
CA ASN A 125 -34.92 23.04 6.92
C ASN A 125 -36.44 22.85 6.91
N GLU A 126 -36.92 21.61 6.84
CA GLU A 126 -38.37 21.31 6.88
C GLU A 126 -39.03 21.83 8.16
N THR A 127 -38.39 21.62 9.31
CA THR A 127 -38.89 22.11 10.60
C THR A 127 -38.95 23.63 10.65
N SER A 128 -37.92 24.30 10.11
CA SER A 128 -37.84 25.76 10.08
C SER A 128 -38.92 26.38 9.17
N ILE A 129 -39.17 25.78 8.01
CA ILE A 129 -40.22 26.19 7.07
C ILE A 129 -41.60 26.09 7.74
N ASN A 130 -41.89 24.98 8.44
CA ASN A 130 -43.18 24.79 9.10
C ASN A 130 -43.40 25.82 10.23
N GLN A 131 -42.38 26.11 11.04
CA GLN A 131 -42.47 27.16 12.07
C GLN A 131 -42.74 28.55 11.49
N GLN A 132 -42.14 28.89 10.35
CA GLN A 132 -42.41 30.15 9.65
C GLN A 132 -43.86 30.22 9.15
N SER A 133 -44.37 29.15 8.53
CA SER A 133 -45.76 29.07 8.07
C SER A 133 -46.74 29.30 9.23
N ILE A 134 -46.57 28.58 10.34
CA ILE A 134 -47.42 28.73 11.54
C ILE A 134 -47.35 30.15 12.09
N THR A 135 -46.18 30.78 12.08
CA THR A 135 -46.01 32.15 12.59
C THR A 135 -46.76 33.18 11.74
N GLU A 136 -46.70 33.06 10.42
CA GLU A 136 -47.45 33.94 9.51
C GLU A 136 -48.96 33.69 9.61
N GLU A 137 -49.43 32.44 9.69
CA GLU A 137 -50.84 32.12 9.91
C GLU A 137 -51.37 32.74 11.22
N ILE A 138 -50.61 32.65 12.32
CA ILE A 138 -50.98 33.28 13.60
C ILE A 138 -51.06 34.81 13.46
N LYS A 139 -50.17 35.42 12.68
CA LYS A 139 -50.16 36.87 12.45
C LYS A 139 -51.40 37.32 11.67
N GLU A 140 -51.78 36.58 10.62
CA GLU A 140 -53.01 36.84 9.87
C GLU A 140 -54.25 36.74 10.77
N ILE A 141 -54.37 35.67 11.57
CA ILE A 141 -55.48 35.50 12.52
C ILE A 141 -55.56 36.67 13.50
N LYS A 142 -54.42 37.16 14.00
CA LYS A 142 -54.38 38.32 14.91
C LYS A 142 -54.89 39.60 14.24
N GLU A 143 -54.54 39.85 12.98
CA GLU A 143 -55.04 41.02 12.25
C GLU A 143 -56.55 40.92 11.98
N ILE A 144 -57.05 39.73 11.66
CA ILE A 144 -58.50 39.48 11.51
C ILE A 144 -59.23 39.78 12.82
N ILE A 145 -58.76 39.27 13.96
CA ILE A 145 -59.35 39.53 15.27
C ILE A 145 -59.35 41.03 15.60
N LYS A 146 -58.25 41.75 15.33
CA LYS A 146 -58.20 43.21 15.52
C LYS A 146 -59.26 43.94 14.69
N GLY A 147 -59.49 43.49 13.45
CA GLY A 147 -60.54 44.02 12.58
C GLY A 147 -61.93 43.87 13.20
N TYR A 148 -62.29 42.64 13.61
CA TYR A 148 -63.58 42.37 14.26
C TYR A 148 -63.76 43.17 15.56
N VAL A 149 -62.72 43.31 16.38
CA VAL A 149 -62.79 44.11 17.61
C VAL A 149 -63.09 45.58 17.29
N LYS A 150 -62.40 46.18 16.31
CA LYS A 150 -62.65 47.58 15.90
C LYS A 150 -64.08 47.77 15.39
N GLU A 151 -64.58 46.86 14.55
CA GLU A 151 -65.95 46.91 14.04
C GLU A 151 -67.00 46.78 15.15
N SER A 152 -66.74 45.94 16.16
CA SER A 152 -67.64 45.77 17.30
C SER A 152 -67.73 47.02 18.18
N GLN A 153 -66.63 47.75 18.36
CA GLN A 153 -66.60 48.99 19.15
C GLN A 153 -67.29 50.15 18.45
N SER A 154 -67.18 50.26 17.11
CA SER A 154 -67.82 51.33 16.32
C SER A 154 -69.35 51.24 16.23
N LYS A 155 -69.97 50.10 16.55
CA LYS A 155 -71.44 49.91 16.51
C LYS A 155 -72.14 50.22 17.84
N THR A 156 -71.38 50.63 18.87
CA THR A 156 -71.89 50.85 20.23
C THR A 156 -71.94 52.35 20.60
N GLU A 157 -71.59 53.24 19.68
CA GLU A 157 -71.73 54.71 19.74
C GLU A 157 -72.79 55.18 18.73
#